data_AF-A0A0B1SS77-F1
#
_entry.id   AF-A0A0B1SS77-F1
#
_cell.length_a   1.000
_cell.length_b   1.000
_cell.length_c   1.000
_cell.angle_alpha   90.00
_cell.angle_beta   90.00
_cell.angle_gamma   90.00
#
_symmetry.space_group_name_H-M   'P 1'
#
loop_
_entity.id
_entity.type
_entity.pdbx_description
1 polymer ?
#
loop_
_entity_poly.entity_id
_entity_poly.type
_entity_poly.pdbx_seq_one_letter_code
_entity_poly.pdbx_strand_id
1 'polypeptide(L)'
;LFFRYPRAGSAYTYAYVGVGELWAFIIGWTIILEYMIGNAAVARSWSGYLDTLVHKSISNFTLSTVGRLSPGGGFFSEYPDVTSFLLIVAVAILVASGSKSSASVNTGFVFMNLGIIAFVTIYGLTYADFSHWTGTDDQGRSKFFPFGLSGTISGAATCFFSFVGFECLATAGEEAKNPKRTIPIATFGSLMIVISAYVIMSATLTLMLDWWEVDPEAAFAAAFQKKGATVANYIITFGALAAMLNNLVSKKNELLRRQICQQKL
;
A
#
# COMPACT_ATOMS: atom_id res chain seq x y z
N LEU A 1 -16.16 -1.08 20.93
CA LEU A 1 -17.39 -1.54 20.24
C LEU A 1 -17.30 -2.99 19.74
N PHE A 2 -16.17 -3.42 19.14
CA PHE A 2 -15.96 -4.79 18.62
C PHE A 2 -16.35 -5.94 19.58
N PHE A 3 -16.16 -5.78 20.89
CA PHE A 3 -16.46 -6.84 21.87
C PHE A 3 -17.92 -6.94 22.30
N ARG A 4 -18.74 -5.89 22.07
CA ARG A 4 -20.09 -5.78 22.64
C ARG A 4 -21.20 -6.20 21.68
N TYR A 5 -20.95 -6.20 20.37
CA TYR A 5 -21.90 -6.62 19.34
C TYR A 5 -21.24 -7.59 18.35
N PRO A 6 -21.31 -8.92 18.58
CA PRO A 6 -20.74 -9.93 17.70
C PRO A 6 -21.71 -10.24 16.54
N ARG A 7 -22.29 -9.22 15.93
CA ARG A 7 -22.96 -9.32 14.63
C ARG A 7 -22.06 -8.68 13.59
N ALA A 8 -21.99 -9.30 12.43
CA ALA A 8 -21.21 -8.79 11.32
C ALA A 8 -21.72 -7.41 10.92
N GLY A 9 -20.86 -6.41 11.10
CA GLY A 9 -21.15 -5.04 10.78
C GLY A 9 -19.83 -4.33 10.51
N SER A 10 -19.80 -3.52 9.46
CA SER A 10 -18.72 -2.56 9.26
C SER A 10 -18.75 -1.49 10.37
N ALA A 11 -17.73 -0.63 10.46
CA ALA A 11 -17.72 0.53 11.36
C ALA A 11 -19.01 1.37 11.27
N TYR A 12 -19.67 1.39 10.10
CA TYR A 12 -21.02 1.91 9.90
C TYR A 12 -22.06 1.33 10.87
N THR A 13 -22.19 0.01 10.93
CA THR A 13 -23.21 -0.68 11.76
C THR A 13 -22.95 -0.42 13.25
N TYR A 14 -21.68 -0.38 13.65
CA TYR A 14 -21.30 -0.05 15.01
C TYR A 14 -21.62 1.40 15.39
N ALA A 15 -21.41 2.34 14.47
CA ALA A 15 -21.77 3.74 14.67
C ALA A 15 -23.29 3.95 14.71
N TYR A 16 -24.04 3.24 13.86
CA TYR A 16 -25.50 3.30 13.83
C TYR A 16 -26.12 2.86 15.16
N VAL A 17 -25.64 1.72 15.70
CA VAL A 17 -26.13 1.18 16.97
C VAL A 17 -25.61 1.96 18.18
N GLY A 18 -24.40 2.54 18.10
CA GLY A 18 -23.73 3.17 19.24
C GLY A 18 -23.98 4.67 19.40
N VAL A 19 -24.09 5.41 18.29
CA VAL A 19 -24.00 6.90 18.27
C VAL A 19 -25.17 7.55 17.55
N GLY A 20 -25.78 6.84 16.58
CA GLY A 20 -26.98 7.28 15.87
C GLY A 20 -26.78 7.41 14.36
N GLU A 21 -27.88 7.70 13.66
CA GLU A 21 -27.98 7.66 12.20
C GLU A 21 -27.05 8.65 11.48
N LEU A 22 -26.95 9.89 11.97
CA LEU A 22 -26.13 10.92 11.33
C LEU A 22 -24.64 10.56 11.31
N TRP A 23 -24.11 10.06 12.44
CA TRP A 23 -22.72 9.64 12.54
C TRP A 23 -22.43 8.38 11.74
N ALA A 24 -23.39 7.46 11.69
CA ALA A 24 -23.30 6.30 10.82
C ALA A 24 -23.24 6.72 9.36
N PHE A 25 -24.10 7.65 8.91
CA PHE A 25 -24.10 8.16 7.54
C PHE A 25 -22.75 8.77 7.15
N ILE A 26 -22.18 9.63 8.00
CA ILE A 26 -20.86 10.25 7.77
C ILE A 26 -19.78 9.17 7.64
N ILE A 27 -19.75 8.20 8.58
CA ILE A 27 -18.77 7.11 8.57
C ILE A 27 -18.93 6.24 7.31
N GLY A 28 -20.16 5.96 6.88
CA GLY A 28 -20.44 5.21 5.67
C GLY A 28 -19.84 5.86 4.42
N TRP A 29 -20.04 7.18 4.26
CA TRP A 29 -19.45 7.93 3.16
C TRP A 29 -17.93 7.99 3.22
N THR A 30 -17.36 8.21 4.40
CA THR A 30 -15.90 8.23 4.59
C THR A 30 -15.27 6.90 4.20
N ILE A 31 -15.86 5.78 4.58
CA ILE A 31 -15.37 4.44 4.23
C ILE A 31 -15.36 4.24 2.70
N ILE A 32 -16.44 4.65 2.01
CA ILE A 32 -16.51 4.55 0.54
C ILE A 32 -15.39 5.37 -0.11
N LEU A 33 -15.20 6.62 0.34
CA LEU A 33 -14.16 7.50 -0.17
C LEU A 33 -12.75 6.94 0.10
N GLU A 34 -12.53 6.39 1.28
CA GLU A 34 -11.27 5.75 1.66
C GLU A 34 -10.93 4.57 0.73
N TYR A 35 -11.90 3.70 0.44
CA TYR A 35 -11.70 2.59 -0.51
C TYR A 35 -11.37 3.09 -1.92
N MET A 36 -12.02 4.17 -2.38
CA MET A 36 -11.76 4.76 -3.69
C MET A 36 -10.34 5.33 -3.78
N ILE A 37 -9.94 6.13 -2.80
CA ILE A 37 -8.60 6.74 -2.72
C ILE A 37 -7.53 5.65 -2.58
N GLY A 38 -7.79 4.63 -1.76
CA GLY A 38 -6.91 3.47 -1.60
C GLY A 38 -6.62 2.73 -2.89
N ASN A 39 -7.66 2.43 -3.69
CA ASN A 39 -7.49 1.74 -4.97
C ASN A 39 -6.78 2.63 -6.00
N ALA A 40 -7.08 3.93 -6.03
CA ALA A 40 -6.40 4.87 -6.92
C ALA A 40 -4.90 4.99 -6.58
N ALA A 41 -4.56 5.06 -5.30
CA ALA A 41 -3.17 5.11 -4.85
C ALA A 41 -2.39 3.84 -5.22
N VAL A 42 -2.97 2.65 -5.04
CA VAL A 42 -2.34 1.38 -5.44
C VAL A 42 -2.13 1.31 -6.95
N ALA A 43 -3.10 1.76 -7.75
CA ALA A 43 -2.95 1.83 -9.20
C ALA A 43 -1.84 2.80 -9.62
N ARG A 44 -1.76 3.97 -8.98
CA ARG A 44 -0.69 4.96 -9.19
C ARG A 44 0.69 4.37 -8.88
N SER A 45 0.84 3.66 -7.76
CA SER A 45 2.07 2.96 -7.44
C SER A 45 2.40 1.87 -8.47
N TRP A 46 1.42 1.10 -8.92
CA TRP A 46 1.62 0.08 -9.94
C TRP A 46 2.16 0.68 -11.25
N SER A 47 1.59 1.80 -11.69
CA SER A 47 2.05 2.51 -12.88
C SER A 47 3.47 3.06 -12.73
N GLY A 48 3.83 3.63 -11.56
CA GLY A 48 5.20 4.09 -11.29
C GLY A 48 6.25 2.97 -11.35
N TYR A 49 5.93 1.79 -10.80
CA TYR A 49 6.79 0.61 -10.91
C TYR A 49 6.90 0.12 -12.36
N LEU A 50 5.81 0.14 -13.13
CA LEU A 50 5.84 -0.21 -14.55
C LEU A 50 6.68 0.78 -15.37
N ASP A 51 6.50 2.09 -15.14
CA ASP A 51 7.25 3.12 -15.85
C ASP A 51 8.76 3.01 -15.57
N THR A 52 9.14 2.67 -14.33
CA THR A 52 10.53 2.40 -13.97
C THR A 52 11.10 1.18 -14.72
N LEU A 53 10.31 0.12 -14.97
CA LEU A 53 10.75 -1.01 -15.82
C LEU A 53 11.00 -0.61 -17.27
N VAL A 54 10.16 0.27 -17.82
CA VAL A 54 10.27 0.73 -19.22
C VAL A 54 11.16 1.99 -19.31
N HIS A 55 12.10 2.15 -18.39
CA HIS A 55 13.07 3.26 -18.37
C HIS A 55 12.44 4.67 -18.47
N LYS A 56 11.33 4.88 -17.76
CA LYS A 56 10.55 6.12 -17.76
C LYS A 56 9.98 6.53 -19.13
N SER A 57 9.89 5.59 -20.07
CA SER A 57 9.38 5.85 -21.41
C SER A 57 7.90 6.21 -21.43
N ILE A 58 7.09 5.72 -20.48
CA ILE A 58 5.65 5.98 -20.42
C ILE A 58 5.41 7.39 -19.89
N SER A 59 6.14 7.79 -18.85
CA SER A 59 6.12 9.16 -18.34
C SER A 59 6.63 10.16 -19.38
N ASN A 60 7.75 9.87 -20.06
CA ASN A 60 8.29 10.73 -21.12
C ASN A 60 7.34 10.87 -22.33
N PHE A 61 6.67 9.79 -22.73
CA PHE A 61 5.65 9.83 -23.79
C PHE A 61 4.42 10.64 -23.37
N THR A 62 3.99 10.50 -22.12
CA THR A 62 2.84 11.24 -21.58
C THR A 62 3.16 12.72 -21.43
N LEU A 63 4.35 13.06 -20.93
CA LEU A 63 4.85 14.44 -20.82
C LEU A 63 5.02 15.12 -22.17
N SER A 64 5.47 14.38 -23.20
CA SER A 64 5.63 14.93 -24.56
C SER A 64 4.31 15.09 -25.31
N THR A 65 3.31 14.25 -25.03
CA THR A 65 2.00 14.29 -25.72
C THR A 65 1.00 15.23 -25.03
N VAL A 66 0.95 15.22 -23.70
CA VAL A 66 -0.10 15.91 -22.91
C VAL A 66 0.42 17.17 -22.22
N GLY A 67 1.75 17.32 -22.09
CA GLY A 67 2.37 18.41 -21.34
C GLY A 67 2.27 18.24 -19.82
N ARG A 68 3.06 19.04 -19.09
CA ARG A 68 2.98 19.10 -17.62
C ARG A 68 1.70 19.81 -17.20
N LEU A 69 0.88 19.16 -16.37
CA LEU A 69 -0.37 19.73 -15.87
C LEU A 69 -0.14 20.73 -14.71
N SER A 70 0.95 20.58 -13.96
CA SER A 70 1.32 21.50 -12.87
C SER A 70 2.84 21.58 -12.74
N PRO A 71 3.42 22.77 -12.44
CA PRO A 71 4.77 22.82 -11.89
C PRO A 71 4.76 22.06 -10.56
N GLY A 72 5.80 21.25 -10.29
CA GLY A 72 5.88 20.41 -9.09
C GLY A 72 5.56 21.18 -7.81
N GLY A 73 4.67 20.61 -6.98
CA GLY A 73 4.21 21.22 -5.72
C GLY A 73 2.73 21.65 -5.69
N GLY A 74 1.98 21.50 -6.79
CA GLY A 74 0.54 21.73 -6.84
C GLY A 74 -0.31 20.57 -6.31
N PHE A 75 -1.61 20.81 -6.10
CA PHE A 75 -2.59 19.77 -5.72
C PHE A 75 -2.74 18.65 -6.77
N PHE A 76 -2.34 18.91 -8.02
CA PHE A 76 -2.41 17.97 -9.13
C PHE A 76 -1.06 17.31 -9.41
N SER A 77 -1.08 16.05 -9.88
CA SER A 77 0.11 15.33 -10.30
C SER A 77 0.79 16.00 -11.50
N GLU A 78 2.10 15.84 -11.62
CA GLU A 78 2.93 16.46 -12.68
C GLU A 78 2.45 16.12 -14.10
N TYR A 79 1.85 14.93 -14.27
CA TYR A 79 1.22 14.45 -15.50
C TYR A 79 -0.04 13.63 -15.17
N PRO A 80 -1.02 13.54 -16.09
CA PRO A 80 -2.16 12.64 -15.93
C PRO A 80 -1.73 11.21 -16.25
N ASP A 81 -1.81 10.31 -15.27
CA ASP A 81 -1.36 8.93 -15.43
C ASP A 81 -2.42 8.07 -16.15
N VAL A 82 -2.33 8.02 -17.48
CA VAL A 82 -3.22 7.24 -18.35
C VAL A 82 -3.11 5.74 -18.08
N THR A 83 -1.93 5.24 -17.74
CA THR A 83 -1.69 3.82 -17.45
C THR A 83 -2.42 3.37 -16.20
N SER A 84 -2.37 4.16 -15.13
CA SER A 84 -3.16 3.92 -13.91
C SER A 84 -4.66 3.89 -14.19
N PHE A 85 -5.15 4.83 -15.01
CA PHE A 85 -6.56 4.87 -15.38
C PHE A 85 -6.99 3.60 -16.14
N LEU A 86 -6.21 3.19 -17.15
CA LEU A 86 -6.47 1.96 -17.92
C LEU A 86 -6.42 0.71 -17.03
N LEU A 87 -5.48 0.65 -16.08
CA LEU A 87 -5.38 -0.45 -15.12
C LEU A 87 -6.65 -0.56 -14.27
N ILE A 88 -7.12 0.56 -13.69
CA ILE A 88 -8.33 0.57 -12.85
C ILE A 88 -9.54 0.12 -13.67
N VAL A 89 -9.69 0.61 -14.91
CA VAL A 89 -10.78 0.21 -15.81
C VAL A 89 -10.69 -1.28 -16.14
N ALA A 90 -9.50 -1.79 -16.47
CA ALA A 90 -9.29 -3.20 -16.78
C ALA A 90 -9.62 -4.10 -15.58
N VAL A 91 -9.16 -3.75 -14.38
CA VAL A 91 -9.50 -4.47 -13.14
C VAL A 91 -11.00 -4.36 -12.85
N ALA A 92 -11.62 -3.21 -13.09
CA ALA A 92 -13.05 -3.02 -12.90
C ALA A 92 -13.87 -3.94 -13.81
N ILE A 93 -13.48 -4.06 -15.09
CA ILE A 93 -14.10 -4.98 -16.06
C ILE A 93 -13.88 -6.43 -15.65
N LEU A 94 -12.64 -6.82 -15.33
CA LEU A 94 -12.29 -8.19 -14.92
C LEU A 94 -13.14 -8.65 -13.72
N VAL A 95 -13.30 -7.76 -12.73
CA VAL A 95 -14.13 -8.05 -11.56
C VAL A 95 -15.62 -8.03 -11.92
N ALA A 96 -16.08 -7.13 -12.80
CA ALA A 96 -17.47 -7.12 -13.28
C ALA A 96 -17.83 -8.41 -14.06
N SER A 97 -16.85 -9.05 -14.71
CA SER A 97 -17.01 -10.37 -15.34
C SER A 97 -17.15 -11.53 -14.34
N GLY A 98 -17.13 -11.26 -13.04
CA GLY A 98 -17.43 -12.25 -12.00
C GLY A 98 -16.30 -13.23 -11.74
N SER A 99 -15.03 -12.82 -11.91
CA SER A 99 -13.88 -13.68 -11.62
C SER A 99 -13.91 -14.11 -10.15
N LYS A 100 -14.20 -15.38 -9.89
CA LYS A 100 -14.09 -15.95 -8.54
C LYS A 100 -12.61 -16.18 -8.25
N SER A 101 -11.93 -15.21 -7.66
CA SER A 101 -10.57 -15.45 -7.18
C SER A 101 -10.60 -16.46 -6.02
N SER A 102 -9.75 -17.49 -6.12
CA SER A 102 -9.64 -18.57 -5.15
C SER A 102 -8.86 -18.10 -3.92
N ALA A 103 -9.35 -18.40 -2.72
CA ALA A 103 -8.67 -18.08 -1.47
C ALA A 103 -7.24 -18.67 -1.43
N SER A 104 -7.05 -19.86 -1.99
CA SER A 104 -5.73 -20.51 -2.08
C SER A 104 -4.75 -19.74 -2.98
N VAL A 105 -5.24 -19.15 -4.07
CA VAL A 105 -4.42 -18.32 -4.97
C VAL A 105 -3.99 -17.05 -4.23
N ASN A 106 -4.92 -16.38 -3.54
CA ASN A 106 -4.59 -15.20 -2.74
C ASN A 106 -3.57 -15.51 -1.64
N THR A 107 -3.71 -16.64 -0.93
CA THR A 107 -2.72 -17.09 0.06
C THR A 107 -1.35 -17.29 -0.56
N GLY A 108 -1.27 -17.89 -1.76
CA GLY A 108 -0.02 -18.03 -2.51
C GLY A 108 0.64 -16.67 -2.81
N PHE A 109 -0.13 -15.70 -3.30
CA PHE A 109 0.36 -14.34 -3.54
C PHE A 109 0.86 -13.65 -2.26
N VAL A 110 0.20 -13.87 -1.12
CA VAL A 110 0.65 -13.32 0.17
C VAL A 110 2.00 -13.91 0.58
N PHE A 111 2.18 -15.23 0.47
CA PHE A 111 3.48 -15.86 0.77
C PHE A 111 4.59 -15.39 -0.17
N MET A 112 4.28 -15.25 -1.47
CA MET A 112 5.21 -14.67 -2.43
C MET A 112 5.60 -13.23 -2.03
N ASN A 113 4.63 -12.39 -1.66
CA ASN A 113 4.88 -11.02 -1.23
C ASN A 113 5.75 -10.96 0.03
N LEU A 114 5.47 -11.80 1.03
CA LEU A 114 6.32 -11.93 2.22
C LEU A 114 7.75 -12.38 1.86
N GLY A 115 7.89 -13.28 0.89
CA GLY A 115 9.18 -13.70 0.35
C GLY A 115 9.94 -12.56 -0.32
N ILE A 116 9.27 -11.72 -1.11
CA ILE A 116 9.86 -10.54 -1.75
C ILE A 116 10.31 -9.53 -0.69
N ILE A 117 9.48 -9.26 0.33
CA ILE A 117 9.83 -8.36 1.44
C ILE A 117 11.07 -8.88 2.18
N ALA A 118 11.13 -10.18 2.48
CA ALA A 118 12.27 -10.80 3.13
C ALA A 118 13.53 -10.72 2.24
N PHE A 119 13.40 -11.00 0.94
CA PHE A 119 14.50 -10.89 -0.02
C PHE A 119 15.04 -9.46 -0.10
N VAL A 120 14.18 -8.47 -0.29
CA VAL A 120 14.54 -7.03 -0.33
C VAL A 120 15.29 -6.64 0.93
N THR A 121 14.81 -7.08 2.08
CA THR A 121 15.40 -6.76 3.38
C THR A 121 16.79 -7.38 3.52
N ILE A 122 16.91 -8.70 3.32
CA ILE A 122 18.18 -9.42 3.51
C ILE A 122 19.22 -8.95 2.49
N TYR A 123 18.84 -8.86 1.23
CA TYR A 123 19.74 -8.46 0.16
C TYR A 123 20.03 -6.95 0.18
N GLY A 124 19.09 -6.11 0.60
CA GLY A 124 19.34 -4.68 0.77
C GLY A 124 20.31 -4.39 1.91
N LEU A 125 20.26 -5.18 3.00
CA LEU A 125 21.19 -5.05 4.12
C LEU A 125 22.65 -5.36 3.73
N THR A 126 22.91 -6.12 2.65
CA THR A 126 24.29 -6.31 2.16
C THR A 126 24.89 -5.04 1.55
N TYR A 127 24.06 -4.08 1.18
CA TYR A 127 24.45 -2.76 0.66
C TYR A 127 24.31 -1.65 1.72
N ALA A 128 24.03 -2.01 2.97
CA ALA A 128 23.85 -1.05 4.04
C ALA A 128 25.17 -0.38 4.42
N ASP A 129 25.18 0.94 4.42
CA ASP A 129 26.29 1.75 4.89
C ASP A 129 25.81 2.72 5.98
N PHE A 130 26.37 2.59 7.19
CA PHE A 130 26.03 3.44 8.33
C PHE A 130 26.53 4.89 8.15
N SER A 131 27.40 5.18 7.18
CA SER A 131 27.81 6.54 6.83
C SER A 131 26.65 7.41 6.31
N HIS A 132 25.57 6.81 5.81
CA HIS A 132 24.36 7.54 5.43
C HIS A 132 23.54 8.01 6.65
N TRP A 133 23.69 7.37 7.81
CA TRP A 133 23.03 7.79 9.05
C TRP A 133 23.90 8.67 9.94
N THR A 134 25.21 8.50 9.84
CA THR A 134 26.18 9.16 10.72
C THR A 134 26.76 10.41 10.06
N GLY A 135 26.84 11.49 10.85
CA GLY A 135 27.40 12.77 10.42
C GLY A 135 26.36 13.82 10.05
N THR A 136 26.86 14.88 9.44
CA THR A 136 26.07 16.01 8.95
C THR A 136 26.14 16.07 7.44
N ASP A 137 25.02 16.45 6.84
CA ASP A 137 24.93 16.81 5.42
C ASP A 137 25.73 18.10 5.14
N ASP A 138 25.95 18.41 3.87
CA ASP A 138 26.68 19.60 3.40
C ASP A 138 26.08 20.92 3.93
N GLN A 139 24.81 20.88 4.34
CA GLN A 139 24.07 21.99 4.96
C GLN A 139 24.09 21.99 6.50
N GLY A 140 24.92 21.16 7.13
CA GLY A 140 25.04 21.04 8.59
C GLY A 140 23.87 20.33 9.29
N ARG A 141 22.96 19.71 8.53
CA ARG A 141 21.81 18.96 9.08
C ARG A 141 22.23 17.55 9.45
N SER A 142 21.65 16.97 10.50
CA SER A 142 21.88 15.56 10.82
C SER A 142 21.35 14.68 9.68
N LYS A 143 22.16 13.75 9.17
CA LYS A 143 21.71 12.85 8.10
C LYS A 143 20.60 11.90 8.54
N PHE A 144 20.61 11.49 9.81
CA PHE A 144 19.54 10.67 10.41
C PHE A 144 18.25 11.48 10.65
N PHE A 145 18.39 12.77 10.98
CA PHE A 145 17.26 13.62 11.38
C PHE A 145 17.27 14.99 10.68
N PRO A 146 17.17 15.02 9.34
CA PRO A 146 17.41 16.24 8.56
C PRO A 146 16.32 17.31 8.72
N PHE A 147 15.10 16.90 9.05
CA PHE A 147 13.92 17.78 9.14
C PHE A 147 13.40 18.00 10.57
N GLY A 148 14.17 17.56 11.56
CA GLY A 148 13.72 17.67 12.95
C GLY A 148 12.44 16.87 13.24
N LEU A 149 11.85 17.15 14.40
CA LEU A 149 10.61 16.51 14.84
C LEU A 149 9.42 16.83 13.92
N SER A 150 9.40 18.05 13.35
CA SER A 150 8.33 18.49 12.46
C SER A 150 8.24 17.63 11.20
N GLY A 151 9.39 17.35 10.55
CA GLY A 151 9.41 16.47 9.38
C GLY A 151 9.06 15.02 9.73
N THR A 152 9.48 14.52 10.90
CA THR A 152 9.12 13.17 11.34
C THR A 152 7.63 13.01 11.58
N ILE A 153 6.97 13.98 12.23
CA ILE A 153 5.52 13.93 12.44
C ILE A 153 4.77 14.00 11.11
N SER A 154 5.22 14.88 10.19
CA SER A 154 4.62 14.99 8.86
C SER A 154 4.77 13.69 8.06
N GLY A 155 5.96 13.08 8.07
CA GLY A 155 6.21 11.79 7.41
C GLY A 155 5.42 10.65 8.05
N ALA A 156 5.29 10.63 9.39
CA ALA A 156 4.48 9.64 10.09
C ALA A 156 3.00 9.73 9.68
N ALA A 157 2.47 10.93 9.47
CA ALA A 157 1.11 11.12 8.97
C ALA A 157 0.93 10.57 7.54
N THR A 158 1.91 10.73 6.65
CA THR A 158 1.88 10.12 5.31
C THR A 158 1.96 8.59 5.37
N CYS A 159 2.85 8.04 6.21
CA CYS A 159 3.00 6.61 6.41
C CYS A 159 1.77 5.94 7.05
N PHE A 160 0.92 6.71 7.73
CA PHE A 160 -0.34 6.19 8.27
C PHE A 160 -1.22 5.56 7.17
N PHE A 161 -1.13 6.07 5.94
CA PHE A 161 -1.83 5.50 4.79
C PHE A 161 -1.46 4.04 4.51
N SER A 162 -0.24 3.61 4.82
CA SER A 162 0.21 2.21 4.65
C SER A 162 -0.50 1.24 5.60
N PHE A 163 -1.10 1.74 6.69
CA PHE A 163 -1.87 0.93 7.62
C PHE A 163 -3.35 0.79 7.22
N VAL A 164 -3.81 1.51 6.19
CA VAL A 164 -5.18 1.38 5.67
C VAL A 164 -5.41 -0.04 5.15
N GLY A 165 -6.41 -0.72 5.71
CA GLY A 165 -6.79 -2.08 5.30
C GLY A 165 -6.93 -3.08 6.44
N PHE A 166 -6.45 -2.78 7.66
CA PHE A 166 -6.64 -3.66 8.83
C PHE A 166 -8.12 -3.95 9.12
N GLU A 167 -9.02 -3.05 8.70
CA GLU A 167 -10.47 -3.17 8.87
C GLU A 167 -11.06 -4.38 8.14
N CYS A 168 -10.40 -4.85 7.07
CA CYS A 168 -10.81 -6.05 6.34
C CYS A 168 -10.68 -7.31 7.21
N LEU A 169 -9.75 -7.34 8.18
CA LEU A 169 -9.62 -8.47 9.10
C LEU A 169 -10.84 -8.61 10.01
N ALA A 170 -11.47 -7.50 10.38
CA ALA A 170 -12.68 -7.52 11.20
C ALA A 170 -13.87 -8.13 10.44
N THR A 171 -13.88 -8.06 9.11
CA THR A 171 -14.98 -8.61 8.31
C THR A 171 -14.87 -10.12 8.08
N ALA A 172 -13.67 -10.69 8.22
CA ALA A 172 -13.48 -12.15 8.25
C ALA A 172 -14.06 -12.80 9.53
N GLY A 173 -14.68 -12.02 10.43
CA GLY A 173 -15.32 -12.51 11.63
C GLY A 173 -16.49 -13.48 11.41
N GLU A 174 -17.18 -13.38 10.27
CA GLU A 174 -18.27 -14.31 9.89
C GLU A 174 -17.74 -15.72 9.61
N GLU A 175 -16.53 -15.83 9.06
CA GLU A 175 -15.89 -17.11 8.70
C GLU A 175 -15.02 -17.67 9.84
N ALA A 176 -14.78 -16.89 10.90
CA ALA A 176 -13.95 -17.28 12.03
C ALA A 176 -14.71 -18.19 13.01
N LYS A 177 -14.15 -19.36 13.35
CA LYS A 177 -14.73 -20.29 14.34
C LYS A 177 -14.94 -19.68 15.73
N ASN A 178 -14.06 -18.75 16.16
CA ASN A 178 -14.20 -18.03 17.44
C ASN A 178 -13.82 -16.54 17.28
N PRO A 179 -14.72 -15.70 16.75
CA PRO A 179 -14.40 -14.33 16.37
C PRO A 179 -13.95 -13.47 17.56
N LYS A 180 -14.47 -13.73 18.77
CA LYS A 180 -14.14 -12.98 19.99
C LYS A 180 -12.67 -13.06 20.39
N ARG A 181 -11.99 -14.18 20.11
CA ARG A 181 -10.56 -14.36 20.40
C ARG A 181 -9.70 -14.30 19.14
N THR A 182 -10.16 -14.87 18.04
CA THR A 182 -9.37 -14.98 16.80
C THR A 182 -9.17 -13.63 16.13
N ILE A 183 -10.20 -12.77 16.04
CA ILE A 183 -10.08 -11.46 15.38
C ILE A 183 -9.04 -10.58 16.10
N PRO A 184 -9.11 -10.36 17.43
CA PRO A 184 -8.10 -9.54 18.11
C PRO A 184 -6.67 -10.07 17.95
N ILE A 185 -6.46 -11.39 18.10
CA ILE A 185 -5.13 -12.00 17.97
C ILE A 185 -4.60 -11.82 16.54
N ALA A 186 -5.45 -12.03 15.52
CA ALA A 186 -5.07 -11.83 14.13
C ALA A 186 -4.76 -10.37 13.82
N THR A 187 -5.56 -9.42 14.31
CA THR A 187 -5.33 -7.98 14.12
C THR A 187 -4.02 -7.52 14.75
N PHE A 188 -3.80 -7.78 16.04
CA PHE A 188 -2.57 -7.34 16.71
C PHE A 188 -1.33 -8.10 16.20
N GLY A 189 -1.46 -9.40 15.94
CA GLY A 189 -0.35 -10.20 15.41
C GLY A 189 0.09 -9.73 14.03
N SER A 190 -0.85 -9.51 13.10
CA SER A 190 -0.53 -9.00 11.77
C SER A 190 0.03 -7.58 11.81
N LEU A 191 -0.53 -6.69 12.64
CA LEU A 191 0.00 -5.34 12.82
C LEU A 191 1.44 -5.34 13.31
N MET A 192 1.80 -6.15 14.30
CA MET A 192 3.17 -6.23 14.81
C MET A 192 4.17 -6.73 13.76
N ILE A 193 3.77 -7.72 12.96
CA ILE A 193 4.58 -8.23 11.85
C ILE A 193 4.79 -7.13 10.80
N VAL A 194 3.74 -6.43 10.41
CA VAL A 194 3.79 -5.36 9.39
C VAL A 194 4.62 -4.17 9.88
N ILE A 195 4.43 -3.73 11.13
CA ILE A 195 5.22 -2.65 11.74
C ILE A 195 6.70 -3.01 11.73
N SER A 196 7.04 -4.24 12.16
CA SER A 196 8.43 -4.70 12.18
C SER A 196 9.03 -4.72 10.77
N ALA A 197 8.29 -5.25 9.79
CA ALA A 197 8.73 -5.26 8.40
C ALA A 197 8.95 -3.84 7.85
N TYR A 198 8.04 -2.90 8.12
CA TYR A 198 8.16 -1.51 7.67
C TYR A 198 9.35 -0.79 8.30
N VAL A 199 9.60 -0.98 9.60
CA VAL A 199 10.78 -0.40 10.27
C VAL A 199 12.06 -0.94 9.64
N ILE A 200 12.14 -2.27 9.46
CA ILE A 200 13.33 -2.90 8.90
C ILE A 200 13.54 -2.46 7.44
N MET A 201 12.49 -2.48 6.61
CA MET A 201 12.57 -2.04 5.21
C MET A 201 12.98 -0.56 5.10
N SER A 202 12.37 0.32 5.91
CA SER A 202 12.76 1.73 5.94
C SER A 202 14.22 1.91 6.34
N ALA A 203 14.68 1.15 7.34
CA ALA A 203 16.08 1.17 7.75
C ALA A 203 17.00 0.70 6.62
N THR A 204 16.69 -0.43 5.98
CA THR A 204 17.44 -0.96 4.83
C THR A 204 17.55 0.07 3.71
N LEU A 205 16.44 0.71 3.33
CA LEU A 205 16.44 1.69 2.24
C LEU A 205 17.32 2.91 2.56
N THR A 206 17.15 3.50 3.74
CA THR A 206 17.93 4.68 4.18
C THR A 206 19.40 4.39 4.48
N LEU A 207 19.77 3.11 4.66
CA LEU A 207 21.17 2.69 4.74
C LEU A 207 21.77 2.40 3.36
N MET A 208 20.96 2.11 2.35
CA MET A 208 21.44 1.90 0.98
C MET A 208 21.74 3.22 0.25
N LEU A 209 20.92 4.24 0.47
CA LEU A 209 21.00 5.54 -0.20
C LEU A 209 20.73 6.68 0.78
N ASP A 210 21.33 7.83 0.49
CA ASP A 210 20.97 9.09 1.14
C ASP A 210 19.51 9.47 0.84
N TRP A 211 18.86 10.15 1.79
CA TRP A 211 17.40 10.39 1.75
C TRP A 211 16.92 11.23 0.57
N TRP A 212 17.78 12.08 -0.02
CA TRP A 212 17.44 12.90 -1.20
C TRP A 212 17.51 12.11 -2.52
N GLU A 213 18.13 10.93 -2.51
CA GLU A 213 18.31 10.10 -3.70
C GLU A 213 17.21 9.06 -3.91
N VAL A 214 16.34 8.91 -2.92
CA VAL A 214 15.23 7.96 -2.93
C VAL A 214 14.19 8.40 -3.95
N ASP A 215 13.95 7.56 -4.95
CA ASP A 215 12.89 7.79 -5.93
C ASP A 215 11.51 7.59 -5.27
N PRO A 216 10.59 8.57 -5.35
CA PRO A 216 9.28 8.51 -4.70
C PRO A 216 8.30 7.54 -5.36
N GLU A 217 8.51 7.15 -6.62
CA GLU A 217 7.63 6.25 -7.36
C GLU A 217 8.05 4.79 -7.20
N ALA A 218 9.36 4.51 -7.17
CA ALA A 218 9.90 3.14 -7.14
C ALA A 218 11.16 3.00 -6.26
N ALA A 219 11.05 3.35 -4.98
CA ALA A 219 12.16 3.45 -4.03
C ALA A 219 13.15 2.27 -4.06
N PHE A 220 12.70 1.04 -3.80
CA PHE A 220 13.59 -0.13 -3.76
C PHE A 220 14.13 -0.54 -5.13
N ALA A 221 13.29 -0.51 -6.16
CA ALA A 221 13.67 -0.87 -7.53
C ALA A 221 14.80 0.05 -8.04
N ALA A 222 14.59 1.37 -7.89
CA ALA A 222 15.58 2.38 -8.24
C ALA A 222 16.84 2.28 -7.37
N ALA A 223 16.71 1.96 -6.07
CA ALA A 223 17.86 1.81 -5.18
C ALA A 223 18.78 0.65 -5.60
N PHE A 224 18.22 -0.53 -5.90
CA PHE A 224 19.02 -1.65 -6.39
C PHE A 224 19.60 -1.39 -7.78
N GLN A 225 18.87 -0.67 -8.64
CA GLN A 225 19.39 -0.27 -9.95
C GLN A 225 20.62 0.64 -9.81
N LYS A 226 20.57 1.65 -8.92
CA LYS A 226 21.70 2.56 -8.64
C LYS A 226 22.92 1.81 -8.09
N LYS A 227 22.71 0.76 -7.28
CA LYS A 227 23.80 -0.09 -6.75
C LYS A 227 24.29 -1.17 -7.73
N GLY A 228 23.77 -1.20 -8.97
CA GLY A 228 24.18 -2.15 -10.01
C GLY A 228 23.54 -3.55 -9.90
N ALA A 229 22.61 -3.77 -8.97
CA ALA A 229 21.94 -5.05 -8.76
C ALA A 229 20.69 -5.18 -9.65
N THR A 230 20.91 -5.33 -10.97
CA THR A 230 19.84 -5.41 -11.97
C THR A 230 18.91 -6.60 -11.79
N VAL A 231 19.42 -7.77 -11.40
CA VAL A 231 18.59 -8.97 -11.14
C VAL A 231 17.62 -8.73 -9.97
N ALA A 232 18.12 -8.14 -8.88
CA ALA A 232 17.29 -7.82 -7.73
C ALA A 232 16.19 -6.80 -8.09
N ASN A 233 16.53 -5.78 -8.89
CA ASN A 233 15.55 -4.82 -9.39
C ASN A 233 14.38 -5.51 -10.12
N TYR A 234 14.66 -6.43 -11.05
CA TYR A 234 13.60 -7.15 -11.77
C TYR A 234 12.74 -7.99 -10.83
N ILE A 235 13.34 -8.77 -9.93
CA ILE A 235 12.60 -9.62 -8.97
C ILE A 235 11.65 -8.77 -8.13
N ILE A 236 12.14 -7.65 -7.60
CA ILE A 236 11.37 -6.76 -6.73
C ILE A 236 10.25 -6.10 -7.50
N THR A 237 10.52 -5.65 -8.72
CA THR A 237 9.53 -4.93 -9.50
C THR A 237 8.41 -5.87 -9.98
N PHE A 238 8.74 -7.04 -10.54
CA PHE A 238 7.71 -8.03 -10.89
C PHE A 238 6.93 -8.49 -9.66
N GLY A 239 7.62 -8.68 -8.53
CA GLY A 239 7.01 -9.03 -7.27
C GLY A 239 6.02 -7.99 -6.76
N ALA A 240 6.41 -6.71 -6.79
CA ALA A 240 5.57 -5.58 -6.39
C ALA A 240 4.36 -5.42 -7.32
N LEU A 241 4.55 -5.51 -8.64
CA LEU A 241 3.46 -5.44 -9.61
C LEU A 241 2.45 -6.56 -9.40
N ALA A 242 2.91 -7.80 -9.18
CA ALA A 242 2.05 -8.94 -8.88
C ALA A 242 1.30 -8.77 -7.56
N ALA A 243 1.99 -8.28 -6.51
CA ALA A 243 1.38 -8.04 -5.21
C ALA A 243 0.29 -6.96 -5.27
N MET A 244 0.54 -5.85 -5.97
CA MET A 244 -0.42 -4.76 -6.16
C MET A 244 -1.64 -5.19 -6.99
N LEU A 245 -1.44 -5.94 -8.08
CA LEU A 245 -2.53 -6.53 -8.86
C LEU A 245 -3.41 -7.46 -8.00
N ASN A 246 -2.77 -8.35 -7.22
CA ASN A 246 -3.50 -9.22 -6.30
C ASN A 246 -4.30 -8.40 -5.28
N ASN A 247 -3.74 -7.31 -4.74
CA ASN A 247 -4.42 -6.44 -3.79
C ASN A 247 -5.69 -5.79 -4.40
N LEU A 248 -5.59 -5.27 -5.62
CA LEU A 248 -6.72 -4.66 -6.35
C LEU A 248 -7.85 -5.66 -6.62
N VAL A 249 -7.50 -6.89 -7.00
CA VAL A 249 -8.48 -7.95 -7.29
C VAL A 249 -9.11 -8.49 -5.99
N SER A 250 -8.32 -8.71 -4.95
CA SER A 250 -8.78 -9.29 -3.69
C SER A 250 -9.71 -8.37 -2.90
N LYS A 251 -9.42 -7.06 -2.81
CA LYS A 251 -10.25 -6.09 -2.07
C LYS A 251 -11.71 -6.03 -2.54
N LYS A 252 -11.95 -6.16 -3.85
CA LYS A 252 -13.31 -6.06 -4.42
C LYS A 252 -14.07 -7.40 -4.38
N ASN A 253 -13.37 -8.53 -4.44
CA ASN A 253 -13.99 -9.85 -4.30
C ASN A 253 -14.57 -10.08 -2.89
N GLU A 254 -13.99 -9.47 -1.87
CA GLU A 254 -14.54 -9.43 -0.51
C GLU A 254 -15.93 -8.74 -0.49
N LEU A 255 -16.06 -7.59 -1.16
CA LEU A 255 -17.32 -6.84 -1.29
C LEU A 255 -18.40 -7.60 -2.07
N LEU A 256 -18.03 -8.29 -3.15
CA LEU A 256 -18.95 -9.14 -3.92
C LEU A 256 -19.42 -10.36 -3.12
N ARG A 257 -18.51 -11.02 -2.37
CA ARG A 257 -18.90 -12.10 -1.45
C ARG A 257 -19.85 -11.60 -0.36
N ARG A 258 -19.64 -10.39 0.17
CA ARG A 258 -20.57 -9.76 1.13
C ARG A 258 -21.98 -9.59 0.56
N GLN A 259 -22.14 -9.15 -0.69
CA GLN A 259 -23.47 -9.01 -1.31
C GLN A 259 -24.19 -10.35 -1.46
N ILE A 260 -23.47 -11.41 -1.85
CA ILE A 260 -24.05 -12.75 -2.04
C ILE A 260 -24.39 -13.40 -0.69
N CYS A 261 -23.57 -13.20 0.34
CA CYS A 261 -23.81 -13.77 1.68
C CYS A 261 -24.97 -13.07 2.39
N GLN A 262 -25.07 -11.74 2.27
CA GLN A 262 -26.16 -10.95 2.84
C GLN A 262 -27.52 -11.18 2.13
N GLN A 263 -27.53 -11.59 0.86
CA GLN A 263 -28.77 -12.01 0.17
C GLN A 263 -29.27 -13.41 0.57
N LYS A 264 -28.46 -14.20 1.30
CA LYS A 264 -28.83 -15.53 1.78
C LYS A 264 -29.29 -15.57 3.24
N LEU A 265 -29.34 -14.42 3.91
CA LEU A 265 -29.86 -14.21 5.26
C LEU A 265 -31.13 -13.36 5.19
#